data_AF-M6KNP0-F1
#
_entry.id   AF-M6KNP0-F1
#
_cell.length_a   1.000
_cell.length_b   1.000
_cell.length_c   1.000
_cell.angle_alpha   90.00
_cell.angle_beta   90.00
_cell.angle_gamma   90.00
#
_symmetry.space_group_name_H-M   'P 1'
#
loop_
_entity.id
_entity.type
_entity.pdbx_description
1 polymer ?
#
loop_
_entity_poly.entity_id
_entity_poly.type
_entity_poly.pdbx_seq_one_letter_code
_entity_poly.pdbx_strand_id
1 'polypeptide(L)'
;MEMPKIYRFISALGIIKMVPAFVYKIYNPILSYLFGINSDEDKKLLKDFIKLTNAKFIKWALSTILKWYNQYTPNEIVHIHGDKDKLFPVRSIKNAFIIKNGGHFMILNKSDEISSKLKEILEN
;
A
#
# COMPACT_ATOMS: atom_id res chain seq x y z
N MET A 1 6.16 10.48 3.67
CA MET A 1 4.90 9.86 3.22
C MET A 1 3.76 10.56 3.91
N GLU A 2 2.75 11.02 3.17
CA GLU A 2 1.56 11.63 3.75
C GLU A 2 0.63 10.54 4.31
N MET A 3 0.76 10.26 5.61
CA MET A 3 -0.01 9.24 6.30
C MET A 3 -1.45 9.73 6.56
N PRO A 4 -2.50 8.99 6.13
CA PRO A 4 -3.88 9.30 6.49
C PRO A 4 -4.09 9.51 8.00
N LYS A 5 -4.92 10.49 8.38
CA LYS A 5 -5.16 10.84 9.80
C LYS A 5 -5.64 9.65 10.64
N ILE A 6 -6.47 8.78 10.06
CA ILE A 6 -6.97 7.57 10.71
C ILE A 6 -5.84 6.63 11.15
N TYR A 7 -4.77 6.52 10.35
CA TYR A 7 -3.62 5.68 10.68
C TYR A 7 -2.80 6.26 11.83
N ARG A 8 -2.70 7.58 11.93
CA ARG A 8 -2.09 8.23 13.11
C ARG A 8 -2.87 7.94 14.38
N PHE A 9 -4.20 7.92 14.31
CA PHE A 9 -5.06 7.56 15.44
C PHE A 9 -4.91 6.10 15.86
N ILE A 10 -4.96 5.17 14.90
CA ILE A 10 -4.72 3.72 15.13
C ILE A 10 -3.34 3.50 15.77
N SER A 11 -2.32 4.22 15.28
CA SER A 11 -0.95 4.18 15.81
C SER A 11 -0.88 4.67 17.26
N ALA A 12 -1.50 5.82 17.56
CA ALA A 12 -1.53 6.41 18.90
C ALA A 12 -2.25 5.51 19.92
N LEU A 13 -3.34 4.85 19.52
CA LEU A 13 -4.05 3.88 20.36
C LEU A 13 -3.34 2.53 20.49
N GLY A 14 -2.28 2.28 19.73
CA GLY A 14 -1.53 1.02 19.78
C GLY A 14 -2.32 -0.21 19.32
N ILE A 15 -3.39 -0.04 18.53
CA ILE A 15 -4.33 -1.11 18.14
C ILE A 15 -3.58 -2.29 17.50
N ILE A 16 -2.65 -2.03 16.58
CA ILE A 16 -1.88 -3.09 15.90
C ILE A 16 -1.10 -3.95 16.89
N LYS A 17 -0.61 -3.38 18.00
CA LYS A 17 0.11 -4.13 19.03
C LYS A 17 -0.83 -5.05 19.82
N MET A 18 -2.08 -4.64 20.05
CA MET A 18 -3.06 -5.39 20.83
C MET A 18 -3.63 -6.59 20.05
N VAL A 19 -3.81 -6.45 18.73
CA VAL A 19 -4.37 -7.52 17.89
C VAL A 19 -3.40 -8.72 17.81
N PRO A 20 -3.84 -9.96 18.10
CA PRO A 20 -3.01 -11.15 17.94
C PRO A 20 -2.52 -11.34 16.50
N ALA A 21 -1.26 -11.78 16.33
CA ALA A 21 -0.64 -11.85 15.02
C ALA A 21 -1.43 -12.70 14.01
N PHE A 22 -2.00 -13.83 14.46
CA PHE A 22 -2.74 -14.76 13.58
C PHE A 22 -3.96 -14.12 12.91
N VAL A 23 -4.56 -13.08 13.51
CA VAL A 23 -5.72 -12.37 12.94
C VAL A 23 -5.37 -11.76 11.58
N TYR A 24 -4.13 -11.29 11.41
CA TYR A 24 -3.66 -10.72 10.15
C TYR A 24 -3.50 -11.73 9.01
N LYS A 25 -3.61 -13.03 9.29
CA LYS A 25 -3.65 -14.09 8.25
C LYS A 25 -5.05 -14.37 7.72
N ILE A 26 -6.08 -13.78 8.31
CA ILE A 26 -7.46 -13.99 7.90
C ILE A 26 -7.77 -13.02 6.77
N TYR A 27 -7.95 -13.55 5.55
CA TYR A 27 -8.41 -12.76 4.42
C TYR A 27 -9.86 -12.29 4.65
N ASN A 28 -10.13 -11.04 4.29
CA ASN A 28 -11.47 -10.45 4.27
C ASN A 28 -11.70 -9.74 2.92
N PRO A 29 -12.88 -9.86 2.26
CA PRO A 29 -13.19 -9.15 1.02
C PRO A 29 -12.98 -7.62 1.07
N ILE A 30 -13.08 -7.01 2.26
CA ILE A 30 -12.74 -5.59 2.47
C ILE A 30 -11.29 -5.30 2.06
N LEU A 31 -10.36 -6.25 2.25
CA LEU A 31 -8.97 -6.09 1.82
C LEU A 31 -8.90 -5.92 0.30
N SER A 32 -9.63 -6.71 -0.48
CA SER A 32 -9.65 -6.56 -1.94
C SER A 32 -10.16 -5.19 -2.38
N TYR A 33 -11.20 -4.68 -1.71
CA TYR A 33 -11.67 -3.33 -1.93
C TYR A 33 -10.60 -2.27 -1.60
N LEU A 34 -9.96 -2.37 -0.44
CA LEU A 34 -8.92 -1.44 0.01
C LEU A 34 -7.68 -1.47 -0.90
N PHE A 35 -7.31 -2.65 -1.38
CA PHE A 35 -6.20 -2.85 -2.31
C PHE A 35 -6.53 -2.43 -3.75
N GLY A 36 -7.81 -2.17 -4.05
CA GLY A 36 -8.26 -1.72 -5.36
C GLY A 36 -8.28 -2.83 -6.42
N ILE A 37 -8.52 -4.07 -6.00
CA ILE A 37 -8.55 -5.25 -6.88
C ILE A 37 -9.98 -5.78 -7.04
N ASN A 38 -10.31 -6.19 -8.27
CA ASN A 38 -11.65 -6.67 -8.63
C ASN A 38 -11.64 -8.03 -9.33
N SER A 39 -10.54 -8.39 -10.01
CA SER A 39 -10.41 -9.68 -10.70
C SER A 39 -10.26 -10.82 -9.70
N ASP A 40 -10.64 -12.03 -10.12
CA ASP A 40 -10.53 -13.19 -9.24
C ASP A 40 -9.08 -13.67 -9.12
N GLU A 41 -8.27 -13.43 -10.15
CA GLU A 41 -6.83 -13.64 -10.17
C GLU A 41 -6.12 -12.79 -9.11
N ASP A 42 -6.41 -11.48 -9.06
CA ASP A 42 -5.81 -10.59 -8.07
C ASP A 42 -6.25 -10.95 -6.65
N LYS A 43 -7.54 -11.27 -6.47
CA LYS A 43 -8.07 -11.72 -5.16
C LYS A 43 -7.38 -12.99 -4.71
N LYS A 44 -7.16 -13.95 -5.61
CA LYS A 44 -6.44 -15.18 -5.32
C LYS A 44 -5.00 -14.88 -4.93
N LEU A 45 -4.31 -14.00 -5.67
CA LEU A 45 -2.94 -13.61 -5.37
C LEU A 45 -2.83 -12.94 -3.98
N LEU A 46 -3.73 -12.02 -3.65
CA LEU A 46 -3.77 -11.38 -2.33
C LEU A 46 -4.04 -12.39 -1.21
N LYS A 47 -4.97 -13.33 -1.42
CA LYS A 47 -5.25 -14.42 -0.46
C LYS A 47 -4.02 -15.28 -0.23
N ASP A 48 -3.35 -15.70 -1.30
CA ASP A 48 -2.15 -16.53 -1.24
C ASP A 48 -1.01 -15.79 -0.54
N PHE A 49 -0.81 -14.50 -0.85
CA PHE A 49 0.16 -13.64 -0.19
C PHE A 49 -0.07 -13.56 1.32
N ILE A 50 -1.31 -13.27 1.76
CA ILE A 50 -1.66 -13.22 3.20
C ILE A 50 -1.48 -14.58 3.86
N LYS A 51 -1.86 -15.67 3.19
CA LYS A 51 -1.75 -17.03 3.71
C LYS A 51 -0.30 -17.48 3.84
N LEU A 52 0.58 -17.11 2.93
CA LEU A 52 1.99 -17.52 2.94
C LEU A 52 2.86 -16.63 3.83
N THR A 53 2.47 -15.37 4.01
CA THR A 53 3.25 -14.43 4.83
C THR A 53 3.18 -14.77 6.32
N ASN A 54 4.31 -14.64 7.01
CA ASN A 54 4.38 -14.88 8.46
C ASN A 54 3.54 -13.86 9.22
N ALA A 55 2.66 -14.33 10.10
CA ALA A 55 1.74 -13.50 10.88
C ALA A 55 2.45 -12.43 11.74
N LYS A 56 3.59 -12.81 12.36
CA LYS A 56 4.40 -11.89 13.18
C LYS A 56 5.04 -10.82 12.30
N PHE A 57 5.45 -11.18 11.08
CA PHE A 57 5.97 -10.22 10.11
C PHE A 57 4.90 -9.21 9.68
N ILE A 58 3.67 -9.64 9.35
CA ILE A 58 2.59 -8.70 8.99
C ILE A 58 2.32 -7.72 10.14
N LYS A 59 2.18 -8.23 11.37
CA LYS A 59 1.98 -7.40 12.56
C LYS A 59 3.12 -6.40 12.78
N TRP A 60 4.36 -6.85 12.60
CA TRP A 60 5.54 -5.98 12.67
C TRP A 60 5.51 -4.91 11.57
N ALA A 61 5.28 -5.29 10.31
CA ALA A 61 5.29 -4.38 9.17
C ALA A 61 4.24 -3.26 9.34
N LEU A 62 3.01 -3.62 9.73
CA LEU A 62 1.95 -2.64 10.04
C LEU A 62 2.36 -1.71 11.18
N SER A 63 2.96 -2.25 12.24
CA SER A 63 3.43 -1.45 13.37
C SER A 63 4.53 -0.46 12.96
N THR A 64 5.44 -0.88 12.06
CA THR A 64 6.53 -0.07 11.54
C THR A 64 6.01 1.04 10.63
N ILE A 65 5.15 0.71 9.66
CA ILE A 65 4.55 1.68 8.73
C ILE A 65 3.80 2.77 9.50
N LEU A 66 2.95 2.39 10.47
CA LEU A 66 2.17 3.34 11.26
C LEU A 66 3.00 4.28 12.15
N LYS A 67 4.26 3.93 12.42
CA LYS A 67 5.20 4.73 13.20
C LYS A 67 6.26 5.40 12.34
N TRP A 68 6.22 5.19 11.03
CA TRP A 68 7.22 5.73 10.14
C TRP A 68 7.18 7.25 10.16
N TYR A 69 8.31 7.85 10.52
CA TYR A 69 8.51 9.29 10.50
C TYR A 69 9.70 9.60 9.61
N ASN A 70 9.41 10.15 8.43
CA ASN A 70 10.46 10.52 7.49
C ASN A 70 11.05 11.88 7.88
N GLN A 71 12.33 11.91 8.25
CA GLN A 71 13.03 13.14 8.62
C GLN A 71 13.68 13.85 7.42
N TYR A 72 13.92 13.12 6.33
CA TYR A 72 14.62 13.63 5.17
C TYR A 72 13.91 13.19 3.88
N THR A 73 13.62 14.15 3.02
CA THR A 73 13.06 13.88 1.69
C THR A 73 14.07 14.41 0.68
N PRO A 74 14.73 13.54 -0.11
CA PRO A 74 15.60 13.98 -1.20
C PRO A 74 14.90 14.97 -2.15
N ASN A 75 15.68 15.84 -2.79
CA ASN A 75 15.14 16.83 -3.74
C ASN A 75 14.68 16.17 -5.05
N GLU A 76 15.31 15.07 -5.46
CA GLU A 76 15.02 14.36 -6.70
C GLU A 76 14.26 13.07 -6.40
N ILE A 77 12.95 13.18 -6.16
CA ILE A 77 12.07 12.02 -5.97
C ILE A 77 11.04 12.01 -7.07
N VAL A 78 10.98 10.88 -7.77
CA VAL A 78 9.85 10.55 -8.61
C VAL A 78 8.88 9.70 -7.82
N HIS A 79 7.66 10.20 -7.68
CA HIS A 79 6.57 9.48 -7.04
C HIS A 79 5.58 9.00 -8.11
N ILE A 80 5.29 7.71 -8.14
CA ILE A 80 4.23 7.11 -8.96
C ILE A 80 3.13 6.65 -8.02
N HIS A 81 1.88 7.08 -8.26
CA HIS A 81 0.76 6.81 -7.36
C HIS A 81 -0.53 6.48 -8.12
N GLY A 82 -1.35 5.60 -7.57
CA GLY A 82 -2.63 5.21 -8.18
C GLY A 82 -3.80 6.11 -7.74
N ASP A 83 -4.64 6.55 -8.67
CA ASP A 83 -5.81 7.39 -8.34
C ASP A 83 -6.93 6.66 -7.58
N LYS A 84 -6.89 5.33 -7.52
CA LYS A 84 -7.83 4.46 -6.80
C LYS A 84 -7.21 3.73 -5.61
N ASP A 85 -5.99 4.09 -5.18
CA ASP A 85 -5.44 3.60 -3.91
C ASP A 85 -6.32 4.10 -2.75
N LYS A 86 -6.93 3.16 -2.02
CA LYS A 86 -7.80 3.45 -0.89
C LYS A 86 -7.09 3.35 0.46
N LEU A 87 -5.94 2.70 0.50
CA LEU A 87 -5.08 2.68 1.69
C LEU A 87 -4.34 4.02 1.83
N PHE A 88 -3.85 4.55 0.71
CA PHE A 88 -3.20 5.87 0.65
C PHE A 88 -3.88 6.75 -0.41
N PRO A 89 -4.98 7.45 -0.03
CA PRO A 89 -5.76 8.24 -0.98
C PRO A 89 -4.94 9.32 -1.70
N VAL A 90 -5.06 9.38 -3.03
CA VAL A 90 -4.34 10.33 -3.91
C VAL A 90 -4.53 11.81 -3.53
N ARG A 91 -5.65 12.16 -2.87
CA ARG A 91 -5.91 13.53 -2.37
C ARG A 91 -4.86 14.05 -1.38
N SER A 92 -4.11 13.14 -0.75
CA SER A 92 -3.02 13.46 0.17
C SER A 92 -1.65 13.30 -0.51
N ILE A 93 -1.59 13.22 -1.83
CA ILE A 93 -0.33 13.04 -2.56
C ILE A 93 -0.08 14.29 -3.39
N LYS A 94 1.14 14.82 -3.29
CA LYS A 94 1.62 15.96 -4.07
C LYS A 94 2.71 15.51 -5.04
N ASN A 95 2.74 16.11 -6.22
CA ASN A 95 3.80 15.93 -7.22
C ASN A 95 4.09 14.45 -7.55
N ALA A 96 3.05 13.69 -7.91
CA ALA A 96 3.17 12.30 -8.33
C ALA A 96 2.66 12.10 -9.76
N PHE A 97 3.29 11.18 -10.49
CA PHE A 97 2.74 10.62 -11.72
C PHE A 97 1.58 9.69 -11.35
N ILE A 98 0.41 10.00 -11.90
CA ILE A 98 -0.82 9.29 -11.54
C ILE A 98 -1.11 8.17 -12.53
N ILE A 99 -1.14 6.94 -12.01
CA ILE A 99 -1.60 5.76 -12.74
C ILE A 99 -3.13 5.73 -12.67
N LYS A 100 -3.78 5.86 -13.84
CA LYS A 100 -5.23 5.93 -13.92
C LYS A 100 -5.85 4.55 -13.64
N ASN A 101 -6.88 4.53 -12.82
CA ASN A 101 -7.46 3.32 -12.25
C ASN A 101 -6.46 2.46 -11.45
N GLY A 102 -5.35 3.06 -10.99
CA GLY A 102 -4.35 2.38 -10.17
C GLY A 102 -4.81 2.23 -8.73
N GLY A 103 -4.96 0.99 -8.27
CA GLY A 103 -5.19 0.67 -6.85
C GLY A 103 -3.88 0.57 -6.06
N HIS A 104 -3.96 0.19 -4.78
CA HIS A 104 -2.74 -0.11 -3.99
C HIS A 104 -1.95 -1.28 -4.57
N PHE A 105 -2.65 -2.22 -5.23
CA PHE A 105 -2.08 -3.40 -5.86
C PHE A 105 -1.50 -3.14 -7.27
N MET A 106 -1.44 -1.87 -7.70
CA MET A 106 -1.05 -1.49 -9.07
C MET A 106 0.33 -1.97 -9.48
N ILE A 107 1.25 -2.16 -8.53
CA ILE A 107 2.59 -2.67 -8.84
C ILE A 107 2.55 -4.08 -9.46
N LEU A 108 1.49 -4.84 -9.18
CA LEU A 108 1.29 -6.19 -9.69
C LEU A 108 0.36 -6.21 -10.90
N ASN A 109 -0.76 -5.47 -10.88
CA ASN A 109 -1.78 -5.55 -11.94
C ASN A 109 -1.72 -4.40 -12.99
N LYS A 110 -0.80 -3.45 -12.81
CA LYS A 110 -0.47 -2.37 -13.77
C LYS A 110 1.03 -2.31 -14.04
N SER A 111 1.73 -3.44 -13.90
CA SER A 111 3.18 -3.52 -14.03
C SER A 111 3.71 -2.97 -15.35
N ASP A 112 2.99 -3.18 -16.45
CA ASP A 112 3.43 -2.74 -17.79
C ASP A 112 3.40 -1.21 -17.92
N GLU A 113 2.35 -0.57 -17.41
CA GLU A 113 2.21 0.89 -17.40
C GLU A 113 3.27 1.52 -16.49
N ILE A 114 3.49 0.94 -15.31
CA ILE A 114 4.53 1.38 -14.38
C ILE A 114 5.92 1.19 -14.99
N SER A 115 6.20 0.05 -15.63
CA SER A 115 7.49 -0.24 -16.23
C SER A 115 7.79 0.70 -17.40
N SER A 116 6.79 0.98 -18.23
CA SER A 116 6.91 1.96 -19.31
C SER A 116 7.22 3.34 -18.74
N LYS A 117 6.52 3.75 -17.67
CA LYS A 117 6.76 5.05 -17.04
C LYS A 117 8.15 5.13 -16.40
N LEU A 118 8.59 4.07 -15.72
CA LEU A 118 9.93 3.98 -15.15
C LEU A 118 11.01 4.10 -16.22
N LYS A 119 10.81 3.47 -17.39
CA LYS A 119 11.74 3.59 -18.52
C LYS A 119 11.87 5.04 -19.00
N GLU A 120 10.75 5.75 -19.19
CA GLU A 120 10.76 7.18 -19.53
C GLU A 120 11.50 8.02 -18.48
N ILE A 121 11.31 7.72 -17.19
CA ILE A 121 11.94 8.46 -16.10
C ILE A 121 13.46 8.25 -16.08
N LEU A 122 13.93 7.04 -16.38
CA LEU A 122 15.34 6.64 -16.28
C LEU A 122 16.16 6.90 -17.56
N GLU A 123 15.50 7.01 -18.71
CA GLU A 123 16.15 7.30 -20.01
C GLU A 123 16.25 8.81 -20.31
N ASN A 124 15.63 9.66 -19.49
CA ASN A 124 15.87 11.11 -19.45
C ASN A 124 17.03 11.45 -18.51
#